data_AF-A0A1Q3PCA5-F1
#
_entry.id   AF-A0A1Q3PCA5-F1
#
_cell.length_a   1.000
_cell.length_b   1.000
_cell.length_c   1.000
_cell.angle_alpha   90.00
_cell.angle_beta   90.00
_cell.angle_gamma   90.00
#
_symmetry.space_group_name_H-M   'P 1'
#
loop_
_entity.id
_entity.type
_entity.pdbx_description
1 polymer ?
#
loop_
_entity_poly.entity_id
_entity_poly.type
_entity_poly.pdbx_seq_one_letter_code
_entity_poly.pdbx_strand_id
1 'polypeptide(L)'
;MNSSEQKEYQHNIPTTTEIADTLDLVRNKLALPEIWTEPNEDIREGYTEVLRILSERVEVFEEIDQSLASEEAKKLAVWAVKYLRGEGITLERLLSVAVKRP
;
A
#
# COMPACT_ATOMS: atom_id res chain seq x y z
N MET A 1 -23.45 27.23 22.38
CA MET A 1 -23.68 25.80 22.64
C MET A 1 -22.98 25.04 21.53
N ASN A 2 -22.02 24.20 21.90
CA ASN A 2 -21.19 23.39 20.99
C ASN A 2 -22.08 22.38 20.24
N SER A 3 -22.25 22.57 18.93
CA SER A 3 -22.66 21.47 18.05
C SER A 3 -21.38 20.87 17.50
N SER A 4 -20.97 19.78 18.13
CA SER A 4 -19.89 18.92 17.73
C SER A 4 -19.96 18.65 16.24
N GLU A 5 -19.00 19.16 15.49
CA GLU A 5 -18.65 18.67 14.16
C GLU A 5 -18.21 17.21 14.32
N GLN A 6 -19.17 16.29 14.41
CA GLN A 6 -18.94 14.89 14.11
C GLN A 6 -18.71 14.82 12.61
N LYS A 7 -17.48 15.14 12.18
CA LYS A 7 -16.97 14.67 10.90
C LYS A 7 -17.09 13.17 10.96
N GLU A 8 -18.14 12.63 10.33
CA GLU A 8 -18.19 11.25 9.90
C GLU A 8 -16.89 11.03 9.13
N TYR A 9 -15.90 10.43 9.76
CA TYR A 9 -14.75 9.90 9.06
C TYR A 9 -15.32 8.78 8.20
N GLN A 10 -15.75 9.14 6.98
CA GLN A 10 -16.16 8.18 5.99
C GLN A 10 -14.95 7.27 5.76
N HIS A 11 -15.04 6.05 6.27
CA HIS A 11 -14.18 4.96 5.88
C HIS A 11 -14.46 4.69 4.41
N ASN A 12 -13.72 5.35 3.53
CA ASN A 12 -13.81 5.10 2.09
C ASN A 12 -13.04 3.81 1.80
N ILE A 13 -13.75 2.69 1.99
CA ILE A 13 -13.31 1.38 1.51
C ILE A 13 -13.23 1.49 -0.03
N PRO A 14 -12.07 1.18 -0.63
CA PRO A 14 -11.90 1.31 -2.07
C PRO A 14 -12.80 0.32 -2.81
N THR A 15 -13.42 0.81 -3.88
CA THR A 15 -14.20 0.02 -4.81
C THR A 15 -13.31 -0.94 -5.59
N THR A 16 -13.91 -1.97 -6.20
CA THR A 16 -13.17 -2.90 -7.09
C THR A 16 -12.44 -2.18 -8.22
N THR A 17 -13.01 -1.10 -8.76
CA THR A 17 -12.37 -0.29 -9.80
C THR A 17 -11.14 0.44 -9.24
N GLU A 18 -11.26 1.09 -8.07
CA GLU A 18 -10.14 1.78 -7.43
C GLU A 18 -9.00 0.82 -7.05
N ILE A 19 -9.34 -0.41 -6.62
CA ILE A 19 -8.35 -1.45 -6.35
C ILE A 19 -7.64 -1.86 -7.65
N ALA A 20 -8.37 -2.05 -8.75
CA ALA A 20 -7.78 -2.40 -10.05
C ALA A 20 -6.85 -1.30 -10.56
N ASP A 21 -7.28 -0.04 -10.49
CA ASP A 21 -6.45 1.11 -10.87
C ASP A 21 -5.19 1.19 -9.99
N THR A 22 -5.33 0.93 -8.67
CA THR A 22 -4.21 0.90 -7.74
C THR A 22 -3.21 -0.21 -8.07
N LEU A 23 -3.69 -1.41 -8.40
CA LEU A 23 -2.84 -2.53 -8.83
C LEU A 23 -2.00 -2.14 -10.06
N ASP A 24 -2.61 -1.48 -11.04
CA ASP A 24 -1.89 -1.03 -12.24
C ASP A 24 -0.85 0.04 -11.94
N LEU A 25 -1.14 0.97 -11.03
CA LEU A 25 -0.16 1.97 -10.58
C LEU A 25 1.02 1.34 -9.83
N VAL A 26 0.77 0.35 -8.98
CA VAL A 26 1.84 -0.39 -8.28
C VAL A 26 2.68 -1.19 -9.29
N ARG A 27 2.06 -1.85 -10.27
CA ARG A 27 2.77 -2.54 -11.36
C ARG A 27 3.66 -1.58 -12.15
N ASN A 28 3.15 -0.40 -12.49
CA ASN A 28 3.93 0.62 -13.18
C ASN A 28 5.14 1.06 -12.38
N LYS A 29 5.01 1.14 -11.05
CA LYS A 29 6.13 1.47 -10.16
C LYS A 29 7.18 0.37 -10.11
N LEU A 30 6.75 -0.90 -10.09
CA LEU A 30 7.64 -2.07 -10.18
C LEU A 30 8.29 -2.22 -11.57
N ALA A 31 7.71 -1.63 -12.62
CA ALA A 31 8.29 -1.63 -13.96
C ALA A 31 9.45 -0.61 -14.12
N LEU A 32 9.66 0.30 -13.17
CA LEU A 32 10.76 1.26 -13.20
C LEU A 32 12.11 0.54 -13.07
N PRO A 33 13.08 0.73 -13.99
CA PRO A 33 14.37 0.06 -13.90
C PRO A 33 15.12 0.33 -12.58
N GLU A 34 14.97 1.52 -12.02
CA GLU A 34 15.64 1.96 -10.79
C GLU A 34 15.22 1.11 -9.58
N ILE A 35 13.99 0.58 -9.54
CA ILE A 35 13.50 -0.24 -8.42
C ILE A 35 14.19 -1.61 -8.36
N TRP A 36 14.82 -2.04 -9.45
CA TRP A 36 15.53 -3.32 -9.52
C TRP A 36 16.99 -3.24 -9.08
N THR A 37 17.45 -2.05 -8.70
CA THR A 37 18.77 -1.85 -8.10
C THR A 37 18.79 -2.33 -6.64
N GLU A 38 19.95 -2.79 -6.17
CA GLU A 38 20.16 -3.28 -4.80
C GLU A 38 19.68 -2.31 -3.71
N PRO A 39 19.89 -0.97 -3.81
CA PRO A 39 19.38 -0.04 -2.81
C PRO A 39 17.86 -0.06 -2.63
N ASN A 40 17.11 -0.53 -3.64
CA ASN A 40 15.65 -0.53 -3.68
C ASN A 40 15.03 -1.91 -3.45
N GLU A 41 15.83 -2.91 -3.03
CA GLU A 41 15.32 -4.25 -2.77
C GLU A 41 14.17 -4.26 -1.75
N ASP A 42 14.26 -3.44 -0.70
CA ASP A 42 13.21 -3.25 0.31
C ASP A 42 11.91 -2.70 -0.28
N ILE A 43 12.02 -1.71 -1.17
CA ILE A 43 10.88 -1.09 -1.85
C ILE A 43 10.24 -2.08 -2.82
N ARG A 44 11.05 -2.85 -3.55
CA ARG A 44 10.58 -3.89 -4.46
C ARG A 44 9.86 -5.01 -3.71
N GLU A 45 10.44 -5.49 -2.62
CA GLU A 45 9.85 -6.48 -1.72
C GLU A 45 8.49 -6.00 -1.23
N GLY A 46 8.42 -4.78 -0.69
CA GLY A 46 7.19 -4.16 -0.19
C GLY A 46 6.11 -4.04 -1.27
N TYR A 47 6.44 -3.51 -2.45
CA TYR A 47 5.44 -3.37 -3.52
C TYR A 47 4.99 -4.71 -4.11
N THR A 48 5.84 -5.74 -4.07
CA THR A 48 5.44 -7.10 -4.45
C THR A 48 4.37 -7.62 -3.50
N GLU A 49 4.55 -7.42 -2.20
CA GLU A 49 3.56 -7.81 -1.20
C GLU A 49 2.27 -6.97 -1.31
N VAL A 50 2.39 -5.67 -1.60
CA VAL A 50 1.22 -4.82 -1.88
C VAL A 50 0.38 -5.39 -3.03
N LEU A 51 1.00 -5.86 -4.12
CA LEU A 51 0.27 -6.49 -5.22
C LEU A 51 -0.49 -7.73 -4.76
N ARG A 52 0.13 -8.59 -3.96
CA ARG A 52 -0.51 -9.78 -3.42
C ARG A 52 -1.72 -9.40 -2.56
N ILE A 53 -1.52 -8.53 -1.57
CA ILE A 53 -2.57 -8.07 -0.66
C ILE A 53 -3.77 -7.50 -1.41
N LEU A 54 -3.54 -6.61 -2.38
CA LEU A 54 -4.62 -5.97 -3.13
C LEU A 54 -5.33 -6.93 -4.09
N SER A 55 -4.59 -7.86 -4.71
CA SER A 55 -5.18 -8.82 -5.66
C SER A 55 -5.96 -9.94 -4.96
N GLU A 56 -5.48 -10.41 -3.81
CA GLU A 56 -6.12 -11.43 -2.99
C GLU A 56 -7.15 -10.87 -2.00
N ARG A 57 -7.24 -9.54 -1.87
CA ARG A 57 -8.07 -8.83 -0.89
C ARG A 57 -7.78 -9.26 0.56
N VAL A 58 -6.51 -9.26 0.91
CA VAL A 58 -6.06 -9.56 2.27
C VAL A 58 -6.37 -8.38 3.19
N GLU A 59 -7.35 -8.55 4.08
CA GLU A 59 -7.84 -7.48 4.99
C GLU A 59 -7.40 -7.67 6.45
N VAL A 60 -6.69 -8.75 6.77
CA VAL A 60 -6.18 -9.04 8.12
C VAL A 60 -4.67 -8.90 8.18
N PHE A 61 -4.14 -8.31 9.25
CA PHE A 61 -2.71 -8.00 9.37
C PHE A 61 -1.86 -9.26 9.56
N GLU A 62 -2.46 -10.31 10.11
CA GLU A 62 -1.84 -11.60 10.38
C GLU A 62 -1.54 -12.38 9.09
N GLU A 63 -2.21 -12.03 7.98
CA GLU A 63 -1.99 -12.62 6.65
C GLU A 63 -0.94 -11.86 5.83
N ILE A 64 -0.33 -10.80 6.37
CA ILE A 64 0.85 -10.17 5.78
C ILE A 64 2.00 -11.18 5.81
N ASP A 65 2.79 -11.25 4.74
CA ASP A 65 3.97 -12.10 4.67
C ASP A 65 4.94 -11.77 5.82
N GLN A 66 5.16 -12.76 6.70
CA GLN A 66 6.02 -12.62 7.87
C GLN A 66 7.51 -12.75 7.51
N SER A 67 7.83 -13.14 6.27
CA SER A 67 9.20 -13.28 5.77
C SER A 67 9.80 -11.97 5.27
N LEU A 68 9.00 -10.88 5.17
CA LEU A 68 9.47 -9.56 4.76
C LEU A 68 10.65 -9.10 5.63
N ALA A 69 11.80 -8.92 4.99
CA ALA A 69 13.05 -8.64 5.70
C ALA A 69 13.11 -7.18 6.18
N SER A 70 12.58 -6.26 5.38
CA SER A 70 12.71 -4.82 5.62
C SER A 70 11.51 -4.20 6.33
N GLU A 71 11.78 -3.25 7.23
CA GLU A 71 10.72 -2.48 7.90
C GLU A 71 9.90 -1.64 6.92
N GLU A 72 10.51 -1.16 5.83
CA GLU A 72 9.78 -0.42 4.79
C GLU A 72 8.84 -1.34 4.01
N ALA A 73 9.22 -2.60 3.71
CA ALA A 73 8.33 -3.56 3.10
C ALA A 73 7.14 -3.92 4.00
N LYS A 74 7.39 -4.21 5.28
CA LYS A 74 6.33 -4.47 6.27
C LYS A 74 5.35 -3.31 6.37
N LYS A 75 5.86 -2.09 6.40
CA LYS A 75 5.06 -0.86 6.46
C LYS A 75 4.20 -0.68 5.21
N LEU A 76 4.74 -0.93 4.01
CA LEU A 76 3.98 -0.92 2.76
C LEU A 76 2.84 -1.97 2.79
N ALA A 77 3.13 -3.17 3.26
CA ALA A 77 2.13 -4.23 3.41
C ALA A 77 1.00 -3.83 4.38
N VAL A 78 1.34 -3.27 5.55
CA VAL A 78 0.35 -2.73 6.51
C VAL A 78 -0.48 -1.63 5.89
N TRP A 79 0.13 -0.75 5.08
CA TRP A 79 -0.61 0.31 4.38
C TRP A 79 -1.57 -0.24 3.34
N ALA A 80 -1.23 -1.32 2.63
CA ALA A 80 -2.15 -1.96 1.69
C ALA A 80 -3.38 -2.55 2.41
N VAL A 81 -3.19 -3.24 3.54
CA VAL A 81 -4.31 -3.75 4.35
C VAL A 81 -5.19 -2.60 4.86
N LYS A 82 -4.58 -1.52 5.36
CA LYS A 82 -5.31 -0.33 5.81
C LYS A 82 -6.04 0.38 4.67
N TYR A 83 -5.45 0.41 3.46
CA TYR A 83 -6.08 0.95 2.27
C TYR A 83 -7.35 0.17 1.93
N LEU A 84 -7.29 -1.17 1.90
CA LEU A 84 -8.48 -2.02 1.67
C LEU A 84 -9.57 -1.81 2.71
N ARG A 85 -9.18 -1.53 3.96
CA ARG A 85 -10.13 -1.27 5.06
C ARG A 85 -10.65 0.17 5.12
N GLY A 86 -10.20 1.05 4.23
CA GLY A 86 -10.54 2.48 4.30
C GLY A 86 -10.01 3.17 5.57
N GLU A 87 -8.90 2.69 6.15
CA GLU A 87 -8.32 3.18 7.40
C GLU A 87 -7.31 4.32 7.17
N GLY A 88 -7.76 5.37 6.48
CA GLY A 88 -7.00 6.62 6.35
C GLY A 88 -5.71 6.53 5.54
N ILE A 89 -5.48 5.42 4.83
CA ILE A 89 -4.42 5.32 3.81
C ILE A 89 -5.04 5.65 2.46
N THR A 90 -4.45 6.62 1.76
CA THR A 90 -4.82 6.96 0.38
C THR A 90 -3.88 6.28 -0.61
N LEU A 91 -4.30 6.24 -1.87
CA LEU A 91 -3.49 5.77 -2.99
C LEU A 91 -2.15 6.53 -3.08
N GLU A 92 -2.19 7.86 -2.96
CA GLU A 92 -0.98 8.70 -3.04
C GLU A 92 0.00 8.34 -1.92
N ARG A 93 -0.51 8.02 -0.73
CA ARG A 93 0.33 7.60 0.39
C ARG A 93 0.98 6.25 0.13
N LEU A 94 0.23 5.26 -0.36
CA LEU A 94 0.74 3.94 -0.74
C LEU A 94 1.84 4.06 -1.81
N LEU A 95 1.71 5.01 -2.73
CA LEU A 95 2.67 5.28 -3.79
C LEU A 95 3.76 6.30 -3.43
N SER A 96 3.80 6.83 -2.20
CA SER A 96 4.71 7.93 -1.82
C SER A 96 6.16 7.50 -1.55
N VAL A 97 6.44 6.20 -1.42
CA VAL A 97 7.80 5.72 -1.11
C VAL A 97 8.75 6.04 -2.26
N ALA A 98 9.76 6.87 -2.01
CA ALA A 98 10.68 7.33 -3.05
C ALA A 98 11.66 6.22 -3.44
N VAL A 99 11.78 5.96 -4.74
CA VAL A 99 12.83 5.09 -5.29
C VAL A 99 14.18 5.77 -5.05
N LYS A 100 15.09 5.07 -4.40
CA LYS A 100 16.44 5.52 -4.10
C LYS A 100 17.24 5.56 -5.40
N ARG A 101 18.04 6.61 -5.58
CA ARG A 101 18.95 6.68 -6.72
C ARG A 101 20.09 5.68 -6.50
N PRO A 102 20.60 5.04 -7.57
CA PRO A 102 21.78 4.20 -7.50
C PRO A 102 23.02 4.99 -7.04
#